data_AF-A0A0D2BDR8-F1
#
_entry.id   AF-A0A0D2BDR8-F1
#
_cell.length_a   1.000
_cell.length_b   1.000
_cell.length_c   1.000
_cell.angle_alpha   90.00
_cell.angle_beta   90.00
_cell.angle_gamma   90.00
#
_symmetry.space_group_name_H-M   'P 1'
#
loop_
_entity.id
_entity.type
_entity.pdbx_description
1 polymer ?
#
loop_
_entity_poly.entity_id
_entity_poly.type
_entity_poly.pdbx_seq_one_letter_code
_entity_poly.pdbx_strand_id
1 'polypeptide(L)'
;MLLEVAGKKHDKMNKAWSKREEQLDELGIIDDGYAIPRPDSVVQPLGDAIPGHLHMLLRALCAHDDDNKAMKKPREPVTLEEAALLQAVLTKRLSEYKTTYEHDHTQLEKVQPESTSPSIPVRCNARRYAMAVQVRMGEKDILRQLISLCQDHIKLMSEELAATKRKRGEVTSRNFSAKKFKAERKEST
;
A
#
# COMPACT_ATOMS: atom_id res chain seq x y z
N MET A 1 2.64 3.44 14.01
CA MET A 1 1.94 4.07 12.87
C MET A 1 1.08 3.09 12.08
N LEU A 2 1.64 1.96 11.62
CA LEU A 2 0.92 1.02 10.76
C LEU A 2 -0.30 0.40 11.46
N LEU A 3 -0.15 -0.01 12.73
CA LEU A 3 -1.25 -0.46 13.60
C LEU A 3 -2.35 0.59 13.78
N GLU A 4 -1.98 1.87 13.89
CA GLU A 4 -2.96 2.96 14.03
C GLU A 4 -3.77 3.13 12.74
N VAL A 5 -3.13 3.08 11.57
CA VAL A 5 -3.83 3.21 10.28
C VAL A 5 -4.73 1.99 10.03
N ALA A 6 -4.25 0.78 10.34
CA ALA A 6 -5.04 -0.44 10.21
C ALA A 6 -6.22 -0.47 11.21
N GLY A 7 -5.95 -0.07 12.45
CA GLY A 7 -6.91 -0.04 13.55
C GLY A 7 -7.97 1.05 13.44
N LYS A 8 -7.83 2.05 12.56
CA LYS A 8 -8.87 3.09 12.36
C LYS A 8 -10.24 2.53 11.96
N LYS A 9 -10.29 1.33 11.37
CA LYS A 9 -11.54 0.64 11.02
C LYS A 9 -12.10 -0.21 12.17
N HIS A 10 -11.30 -0.47 13.20
CA HIS A 10 -11.68 -1.30 14.33
C HIS A 10 -11.93 -0.39 15.54
N ASP A 11 -13.16 -0.43 16.08
CA ASP A 11 -13.45 0.28 17.32
C ASP A 11 -12.42 -0.13 18.40
N LYS A 12 -11.98 0.81 19.24
CA LYS A 12 -11.04 0.52 20.35
C LYS A 12 -11.54 -0.55 21.33
N MET A 13 -12.81 -0.92 21.23
CA MET A 13 -13.49 -1.98 22.00
C MET A 13 -13.51 -3.34 21.28
N ASN A 14 -12.91 -3.45 20.09
CA ASN A 14 -12.88 -4.69 19.33
C ASN A 14 -11.85 -5.65 19.93
N LYS A 15 -12.32 -6.55 20.81
CA LYS A 15 -11.51 -7.58 21.47
C LYS A 15 -10.73 -8.46 20.49
N ALA A 16 -11.26 -8.69 19.27
CA ALA A 16 -10.55 -9.48 18.26
C ALA A 16 -9.34 -8.73 17.71
N TRP A 17 -9.44 -7.40 17.55
CA TRP A 17 -8.32 -6.56 17.13
C TRP A 17 -7.21 -6.53 18.18
N SER A 18 -7.56 -6.29 19.46
CA SER A 18 -6.57 -6.28 20.56
C SER A 18 -5.87 -7.63 20.72
N LYS A 19 -6.61 -8.74 20.59
CA LYS A 19 -6.00 -10.08 20.64
C LYS A 19 -5.04 -10.31 19.48
N ARG A 20 -5.36 -9.82 18.28
CA ARG A 20 -4.49 -9.96 17.11
C ARG A 20 -3.22 -9.13 17.25
N GLU A 21 -3.33 -7.92 17.80
CA GLU A 21 -2.19 -7.06 18.12
C GLU A 21 -1.23 -7.78 19.10
N GLU A 22 -1.76 -8.33 20.18
CA GLU A 22 -0.99 -9.12 21.17
C GLU A 22 -0.30 -10.34 20.52
N GLN A 23 -1.01 -11.08 19.66
CA GLN A 23 -0.41 -12.21 18.93
C GLN A 23 0.73 -11.79 18.00
N LEU A 24 0.62 -10.63 17.34
CA LEU A 24 1.67 -10.13 16.45
C LEU A 24 2.88 -9.62 17.22
N ASP A 25 2.67 -9.13 18.43
CA ASP A 25 3.73 -8.74 19.36
C ASP A 25 4.46 -9.97 19.91
N GLU A 26 3.73 -11.01 20.33
CA GLU A 26 4.29 -12.30 20.76
C GLU A 26 5.14 -12.97 19.68
N LEU A 27 4.75 -12.84 18.41
CA LEU A 27 5.50 -13.36 17.26
C LEU A 27 6.72 -12.49 16.90
N GLY A 28 6.93 -11.35 17.58
CA GLY A 28 8.00 -10.40 17.29
C GLY A 28 7.90 -9.78 15.89
N ILE A 29 6.69 -9.74 15.32
CA ILE A 29 6.45 -9.16 13.99
C ILE A 29 6.31 -7.65 14.12
N ILE A 30 5.70 -7.16 15.20
CA ILE A 30 5.58 -5.72 15.48
C ILE A 30 6.96 -5.19 15.90
N ASP A 31 7.48 -4.26 15.11
CA ASP A 31 8.72 -3.53 15.38
C ASP A 31 8.48 -2.01 15.38
N ASP A 32 9.41 -1.28 16.00
CA ASP A 32 9.42 0.18 16.07
C ASP A 32 9.63 0.84 14.70
N GLY A 33 10.23 0.11 13.74
CA GLY A 33 10.42 0.58 12.38
C GLY A 33 10.74 -0.55 11.40
N TYR A 34 10.30 -0.37 10.15
CA TYR A 34 10.63 -1.27 9.05
C TYR A 34 11.55 -0.56 8.07
N ALA A 35 12.67 -1.20 7.75
CA ALA A 35 13.58 -0.71 6.72
C ALA A 35 12.98 -1.00 5.33
N ILE A 36 12.78 0.06 4.56
CA ILE A 36 12.25 -0.01 3.21
C ILE A 36 13.39 0.28 2.23
N PRO A 37 13.81 -0.70 1.40
CA PRO A 37 14.83 -0.46 0.40
C PRO A 37 14.30 0.50 -0.67
N ARG A 38 15.22 1.20 -1.33
CA ARG A 38 14.88 1.97 -2.53
C ARG A 38 14.41 0.98 -3.61
N PRO A 39 13.21 1.16 -4.17
CA PRO A 39 12.77 0.36 -5.31
C PRO A 39 13.74 0.54 -6.48
N ASP A 40 14.02 -0.55 -7.21
CA ASP A 40 14.82 -0.44 -8.43
C ASP A 40 14.10 0.44 -9.48
N SER A 41 14.89 1.08 -10.34
CA SER A 41 14.39 1.92 -11.43
C SER A 41 13.72 1.12 -12.56
N VAL A 42 13.88 -0.20 -12.56
CA VAL A 42 13.12 -1.12 -13.42
C VAL A 42 11.75 -1.35 -12.78
N VAL A 43 10.69 -1.34 -13.59
CA VAL A 43 9.33 -1.59 -13.11
C VAL A 43 9.27 -2.95 -12.42
N GLN A 44 9.24 -2.94 -11.09
CA GLN A 44 9.07 -4.13 -10.26
C GLN A 44 7.63 -4.22 -9.77
N PRO A 45 7.05 -5.42 -9.71
CA PRO A 45 5.75 -5.61 -9.08
C PRO A 45 5.84 -5.24 -7.59
N LEU A 46 4.74 -4.74 -7.03
CA LEU A 46 4.69 -4.27 -5.64
C LEU A 46 5.19 -5.33 -4.63
N GLY A 47 4.95 -6.63 -4.90
CA GLY A 47 5.38 -7.72 -4.03
C GLY A 47 6.90 -7.85 -3.88
N ASP A 48 7.67 -7.45 -4.90
CA ASP A 48 9.14 -7.55 -4.87
C ASP A 48 9.77 -6.35 -4.15
N ALA A 49 9.07 -5.22 -4.12
CA ALA A 49 9.52 -3.99 -3.45
C ALA A 49 9.29 -4.00 -1.93
N ILE A 50 8.48 -4.93 -1.40
CA ILE A 50 8.11 -4.98 0.01
C ILE A 50 8.97 -6.02 0.76
N PRO A 51 9.67 -5.63 1.84
CA PRO A 51 10.39 -6.56 2.70
C PRO A 51 9.48 -7.63 3.31
N GLY A 52 10.01 -8.86 3.47
CA GLY A 52 9.23 -10.02 3.96
C GLY A 52 8.50 -9.77 5.29
N HIS A 53 9.15 -9.16 6.28
CA HIS A 53 8.51 -8.86 7.58
C HIS A 53 7.35 -7.86 7.44
N LEU A 54 7.52 -6.83 6.61
CA LEU A 54 6.45 -5.86 6.34
C LEU A 54 5.28 -6.55 5.61
N HIS A 55 5.59 -7.46 4.68
CA HIS A 55 4.57 -8.24 4.00
C HIS A 55 3.80 -9.17 4.97
N MET A 56 4.49 -9.83 5.90
CA MET A 56 3.85 -10.64 6.96
C MET A 56 2.91 -9.82 7.82
N LEU A 57 3.33 -8.62 8.23
CA LEU A 57 2.51 -7.72 9.03
C LEU A 57 1.27 -7.25 8.27
N LEU A 58 1.42 -6.80 7.02
CA LEU A 58 0.30 -6.39 6.18
C LEU A 58 -0.71 -7.54 6.03
N ARG A 59 -0.21 -8.75 5.76
CA ARG A 59 -1.04 -9.96 5.64
C ARG A 59 -1.83 -10.24 6.91
N ALA A 60 -1.19 -10.13 8.08
CA ALA A 60 -1.86 -10.40 9.34
C ALA A 60 -2.93 -9.35 9.68
N LEU A 61 -2.65 -8.08 9.40
CA LEU A 61 -3.58 -6.98 9.68
C LEU A 61 -4.77 -6.95 8.71
N CYS A 62 -4.57 -7.42 7.48
CA CYS A 62 -5.64 -7.53 6.47
C CYS A 62 -6.35 -8.90 6.46
N ALA A 63 -5.92 -9.88 7.26
CA ALA A 63 -6.55 -11.19 7.29
C ALA A 63 -7.98 -11.10 7.88
N HIS A 64 -8.97 -11.63 7.16
CA HIS A 64 -10.32 -11.83 7.70
C HIS A 64 -10.42 -13.23 8.32
N ASP A 65 -11.23 -13.39 9.37
CA ASP A 65 -11.35 -14.69 10.07
C ASP A 65 -11.85 -15.82 9.13
N ASP A 66 -12.53 -15.46 8.05
CA ASP A 66 -12.99 -16.37 6.99
C ASP A 66 -11.88 -16.85 6.05
N ASP A 67 -10.72 -16.18 5.99
CA ASP A 67 -9.62 -16.52 5.07
C ASP A 67 -8.90 -17.82 5.45
N ASN A 68 -9.04 -18.28 6.70
CA ASN A 68 -8.54 -19.58 7.14
C ASN A 68 -9.20 -20.75 6.38
N LYS A 69 -10.40 -20.55 5.80
CA LYS A 69 -11.08 -21.56 4.97
C LYS A 69 -10.63 -21.53 3.49
N ALA A 70 -9.92 -20.49 3.06
CA ALA A 70 -9.58 -20.23 1.66
C ALA A 70 -8.17 -20.69 1.24
N MET A 71 -7.49 -21.53 2.03
CA MET A 71 -6.12 -22.05 1.78
C MET A 71 -5.92 -22.87 0.49
N LYS A 72 -6.92 -22.97 -0.40
CA LYS A 72 -6.88 -23.83 -1.59
C LYS A 72 -6.48 -23.13 -2.90
N LYS A 73 -6.22 -21.82 -2.89
CA LYS A 73 -5.79 -21.08 -4.10
C LYS A 73 -4.39 -20.50 -3.91
N PRO A 74 -3.57 -20.42 -4.98
CA PRO A 74 -2.33 -19.64 -4.94
C PRO A 74 -2.65 -18.23 -4.45
N ARG A 75 -2.08 -17.82 -3.32
CA ARG A 75 -2.27 -16.47 -2.81
C ARG A 75 -1.52 -15.50 -3.71
N GLU A 76 -2.19 -14.44 -4.12
CA GLU A 76 -1.54 -13.31 -4.76
C GLU A 76 -0.43 -12.75 -3.85
N PRO A 77 0.68 -12.28 -4.45
CA PRO A 77 1.83 -11.80 -3.70
C PRO A 77 1.45 -10.61 -2.81
N VAL A 78 0.59 -9.70 -3.28
CA VAL A 78 0.03 -8.59 -2.47
C VAL A 78 -1.44 -8.42 -2.83
N THR A 79 -2.32 -8.42 -1.83
CA THR A 79 -3.76 -8.24 -2.06
C THR A 79 -4.13 -6.75 -2.23
N LEU A 80 -5.33 -6.49 -2.76
CA LEU A 80 -5.86 -5.13 -2.90
C LEU A 80 -5.93 -4.40 -1.55
N GLU A 81 -6.32 -5.09 -0.47
CA GLU A 81 -6.44 -4.52 0.87
C GLU A 81 -5.07 -4.22 1.48
N GLU A 82 -4.10 -5.11 1.29
CA GLU A 82 -2.71 -4.92 1.73
C GLU A 82 -2.08 -3.72 1.03
N ALA A 83 -2.24 -3.60 -0.30
CA ALA A 83 -1.74 -2.47 -1.07
C ALA A 83 -2.38 -1.14 -0.65
N ALA A 84 -3.70 -1.14 -0.41
CA ALA A 84 -4.41 0.04 0.06
C ALA A 84 -3.99 0.45 1.48
N LEU A 85 -3.79 -0.51 2.39
CA LEU A 85 -3.29 -0.23 3.73
C LEU A 85 -1.87 0.36 3.67
N LEU A 86 -0.98 -0.25 2.89
CA LEU A 86 0.38 0.24 2.71
C LEU A 86 0.38 1.65 2.11
N GLN A 87 -0.41 1.91 1.06
CA GLN A 87 -0.54 3.24 0.46
C GLN A 87 -0.97 4.29 1.50
N ALA A 88 -1.96 3.97 2.34
CA ALA A 88 -2.46 4.88 3.37
C ALA A 88 -1.38 5.19 4.42
N VAL A 89 -0.60 4.19 4.84
CA VAL A 89 0.51 4.35 5.79
C VAL A 89 1.62 5.19 5.19
N LEU A 90 2.04 4.92 3.96
CA LEU A 90 3.08 5.67 3.27
C LEU A 90 2.67 7.13 3.06
N THR A 91 1.41 7.37 2.69
CA THR A 91 0.86 8.72 2.52
C THR A 91 0.84 9.47 3.85
N LYS A 92 0.44 8.80 4.94
CA LYS A 92 0.52 9.39 6.29
C LYS A 92 1.97 9.73 6.65
N ARG A 93 2.91 8.81 6.44
CA ARG A 93 4.32 9.05 6.74
C ARG A 93 4.88 10.24 5.94
N LEU A 94 4.51 10.35 4.67
CA LEU A 94 4.92 11.48 3.82
C LEU A 94 4.38 12.81 4.36
N SER A 95 3.18 12.83 4.94
CA SER A 95 2.56 14.03 5.52
C SER A 95 3.20 14.51 6.83
N GLU A 96 4.00 13.67 7.50
CA GLU A 96 4.69 14.04 8.74
C GLU A 96 5.93 14.93 8.50
N TYR A 97 6.44 14.96 7.26
CA TYR A 97 7.51 15.89 6.93
C TYR A 97 7.00 17.33 6.94
N LYS A 98 7.74 18.21 7.63
CA LYS A 98 7.41 19.64 7.70
C LYS A 98 7.51 20.38 6.35
N THR A 99 8.28 19.84 5.41
CA THR A 99 8.56 20.45 4.10
C THR A 99 8.08 19.53 2.99
N THR A 100 7.84 20.09 1.80
CA THR A 100 7.59 19.28 0.59
C THR A 100 8.90 18.83 -0.05
N TYR A 101 8.84 17.97 -1.06
CA TYR A 101 10.03 17.54 -1.80
C TYR A 101 10.64 18.70 -2.61
N GLU A 102 9.77 19.48 -3.26
CA GLU A 102 10.13 20.62 -4.10
C GLU A 102 10.77 21.74 -3.26
N HIS A 103 10.29 21.91 -2.02
CA HIS A 103 10.89 22.84 -1.07
C HIS A 103 12.31 22.40 -0.67
N ASP A 104 12.51 21.12 -0.41
CA ASP A 104 13.84 20.60 -0.07
C ASP A 104 14.82 20.68 -1.24
N HIS A 105 14.35 20.45 -2.47
CA HIS A 105 15.14 20.65 -3.68
C HIS A 105 15.65 22.09 -3.78
N THR A 106 14.74 23.06 -3.64
CA THR A 106 15.07 24.49 -3.65
C THR A 106 16.01 24.87 -2.50
N GLN A 107 15.85 24.26 -1.32
CA GLN A 107 16.75 24.48 -0.18
C GLN A 107 18.15 23.96 -0.49
N LEU A 108 18.27 22.78 -1.11
CA LEU A 108 19.56 22.17 -1.42
C LEU A 108 20.35 23.01 -2.44
N GLU A 109 19.68 23.55 -3.47
CA GLU A 109 20.28 24.47 -4.43
C GLU A 109 20.87 25.72 -3.75
N LYS A 110 20.15 26.27 -2.76
CA LYS A 110 20.57 27.46 -2.00
C LYS A 110 21.67 27.20 -0.98
N VAL A 111 22.09 25.95 -0.78
CA VAL A 111 23.16 25.58 0.16
C VAL A 111 24.47 25.31 -0.60
N GLN A 112 24.43 25.24 -1.93
CA GLN A 112 25.63 25.03 -2.72
C GLN A 112 26.63 26.19 -2.56
N PRO A 113 27.95 25.92 -2.61
CA PRO A 113 29.00 26.92 -2.36
C PRO A 113 28.90 28.15 -3.26
N GLU A 114 28.37 27.97 -4.47
CA GLU A 114 28.23 29.00 -5.51
C GLU A 114 27.00 29.91 -5.32
N SER A 115 26.19 29.66 -4.28
CA SER A 115 24.96 30.42 -4.03
C SER A 115 25.24 31.79 -3.39
N THR A 116 24.67 32.85 -3.97
CA THR A 116 24.90 34.25 -3.58
C THR A 116 24.38 34.60 -2.16
N SER A 117 23.52 33.76 -1.58
CA SER A 117 22.99 33.94 -0.22
C SER A 117 22.61 32.57 0.40
N PRO A 118 23.49 31.93 1.16
CA PRO A 118 23.17 30.65 1.77
C PRO A 118 22.04 30.82 2.80
N SER A 119 20.86 30.27 2.49
CA SER A 119 19.71 30.25 3.40
C SER A 119 19.88 29.11 4.40
N ILE A 120 20.91 29.21 5.23
CA ILE A 120 21.21 28.23 6.28
C ILE A 120 20.75 28.83 7.61
N PRO A 121 20.02 28.08 8.45
CA PRO A 121 19.67 28.54 9.78
C PRO A 121 20.93 28.96 10.57
N VAL A 122 20.85 30.09 11.29
CA VAL A 122 21.98 30.79 11.95
C VAL A 122 22.85 29.88 12.85
N ARG A 123 22.31 28.75 13.33
CA ARG A 123 23.01 27.80 14.21
C ARG A 123 23.41 26.48 13.53
N CYS A 124 23.25 26.35 12.22
CA CYS A 124 23.49 25.11 11.49
C CYS A 124 24.81 25.16 10.72
N ASN A 125 25.57 24.08 10.81
CA ASN A 125 26.70 23.83 9.92
C ASN A 125 26.18 23.53 8.50
N ALA A 126 26.71 24.22 7.49
CA ALA A 126 26.27 24.11 6.09
C ALA A 126 26.28 22.68 5.56
N ARG A 127 27.36 21.92 5.82
CA ARG A 127 27.49 20.53 5.37
C ARG A 127 26.46 19.62 6.04
N ARG A 128 26.28 19.75 7.36
CA ARG A 128 25.27 18.96 8.08
C ARG A 128 23.85 19.29 7.62
N TYR A 129 23.57 20.56 7.35
CA TYR A 129 22.28 21.00 6.83
C TYR A 129 22.02 20.42 5.42
N ALA A 130 22.99 20.52 4.51
CA ALA A 130 22.90 19.92 3.17
C ALA A 130 22.63 18.42 3.24
N MET A 131 23.38 17.69 4.08
CA MET A 131 23.19 16.25 4.28
C MET A 131 21.79 15.94 4.81
N ALA A 132 21.29 16.69 5.79
CA ALA A 132 19.95 16.48 6.33
C ALA A 132 18.84 16.72 5.29
N VAL A 133 19.01 17.73 4.41
CA VAL A 133 18.11 17.98 3.29
C VAL A 133 18.16 16.82 2.30
N GLN A 134 19.35 16.33 1.93
CA GLN A 134 19.53 15.19 1.03
C GLN A 134 18.88 13.90 1.56
N VAL A 135 19.09 13.59 2.85
CA VAL A 135 18.47 12.42 3.50
C VAL A 135 16.95 12.53 3.41
N ARG A 136 16.40 13.69 3.79
CA ARG A 136 14.95 13.93 3.74
C ARG A 136 14.38 13.83 2.33
N MET A 137 15.09 14.33 1.32
CA MET A 137 14.70 14.17 -0.08
C MET A 137 14.71 12.71 -0.51
N GLY A 138 15.77 11.96 -0.15
CA GLY A 138 15.92 10.55 -0.48
C GLY A 138 14.80 9.69 0.13
N GLU A 139 14.45 9.94 1.38
CA GLU A 139 13.33 9.25 2.05
C GLU A 139 11.99 9.56 1.38
N LYS A 140 11.70 10.84 1.11
CA LYS A 140 10.46 11.26 0.40
C LYS A 140 10.34 10.64 -0.98
N ASP A 141 11.45 10.56 -1.71
CA ASP A 141 11.49 9.95 -3.03
C ASP A 141 11.11 8.46 -2.98
N ILE A 142 11.69 7.70 -2.04
CA ILE A 142 11.33 6.29 -1.80
C ILE A 142 9.84 6.15 -1.47
N LEU A 143 9.32 7.00 -0.58
CA LEU A 143 7.90 6.99 -0.23
C LEU A 143 7.00 7.27 -1.44
N ARG A 144 7.34 8.26 -2.28
CA ARG A 144 6.58 8.60 -3.50
C ARG A 144 6.58 7.45 -4.50
N GLN A 145 7.73 6.80 -4.71
CA GLN A 145 7.85 5.66 -5.61
C GLN A 145 6.98 4.49 -5.15
N LEU A 146 7.02 4.14 -3.87
CA LEU A 146 6.18 3.08 -3.33
C LEU A 146 4.68 3.41 -3.36
N ILE A 147 4.31 4.67 -3.13
CA ILE A 147 2.92 5.10 -3.30
C ILE A 147 2.47 4.89 -4.75
N SER A 148 3.31 5.20 -5.74
CA SER A 148 3.00 4.94 -7.15
C SER A 148 2.83 3.44 -7.42
N LEU A 149 3.74 2.61 -6.93
CA LEU A 149 3.65 1.15 -7.07
C LEU A 149 2.36 0.59 -6.44
N CYS A 150 1.95 1.10 -5.28
CA CYS A 150 0.67 0.75 -4.68
C CYS A 150 -0.52 1.18 -5.56
N GLN A 151 -0.50 2.40 -6.10
CA GLN A 151 -1.58 2.91 -6.96
C GLN A 151 -1.71 2.09 -8.24
N ASP A 152 -0.59 1.77 -8.88
CA ASP A 152 -0.56 0.95 -10.10
C ASP A 152 -1.08 -0.46 -9.82
N HIS A 153 -0.65 -1.08 -8.72
CA HIS A 153 -1.14 -2.39 -8.29
C HIS A 153 -2.65 -2.39 -7.99
N ILE A 154 -3.14 -1.38 -7.26
CA ILE A 154 -4.57 -1.22 -6.94
C ILE A 154 -5.39 -1.07 -8.22
N LYS A 155 -4.90 -0.28 -9.18
CA LYS A 155 -5.56 -0.06 -10.47
C LYS A 155 -5.66 -1.35 -11.26
N LEU A 156 -4.55 -2.08 -11.44
CA LEU A 156 -4.50 -3.35 -12.15
C LEU A 156 -5.47 -4.38 -11.54
N MET A 157 -5.41 -4.57 -10.22
CA MET A 157 -6.28 -5.52 -9.51
C MET A 157 -7.76 -5.14 -9.60
N SER A 158 -8.08 -3.85 -9.52
CA SER A 158 -9.46 -3.36 -9.64
C SER A 158 -10.04 -3.57 -11.04
N GLU A 159 -9.23 -3.38 -12.07
CA GLU A 159 -9.61 -3.62 -13.47
C GLU A 159 -9.85 -5.12 -13.74
N GLU A 160 -8.99 -6.00 -13.21
CA GLU A 160 -9.17 -7.46 -13.32
C GLU A 160 -10.44 -7.96 -12.63
N LEU A 161 -10.75 -7.44 -11.43
CA LEU A 161 -11.99 -7.74 -10.71
C LEU A 161 -13.24 -7.24 -11.47
N ALA A 162 -13.16 -6.09 -12.13
CA ALA A 162 -14.24 -5.58 -12.97
C ALA A 162 -14.43 -6.42 -14.24
N ALA A 163 -13.35 -6.85 -14.89
CA ALA A 163 -13.38 -7.67 -16.09
C ALA A 163 -13.97 -9.08 -15.82
N THR A 164 -13.58 -9.71 -14.72
CA THR A 164 -14.14 -11.03 -14.31
C THR A 164 -15.63 -10.97 -13.98
N LYS A 165 -16.10 -9.89 -13.34
CA LYS A 165 -17.55 -9.67 -13.10
C LYS A 165 -18.35 -9.56 -14.41
N ARG A 166 -17.84 -8.84 -15.42
CA ARG A 166 -18.49 -8.71 -16.73
C ARG A 166 -18.61 -10.06 -17.45
N LYS A 167 -17.55 -10.87 -17.42
CA LYS A 167 -17.54 -12.22 -18.02
C LYS A 167 -18.55 -13.17 -17.37
N ARG A 168 -18.78 -13.04 -16.05
CA ARG A 168 -19.77 -13.84 -15.31
C ARG A 168 -21.22 -13.38 -15.57
N GLY A 169 -21.44 -12.08 -15.78
CA GLY A 169 -22.73 -11.54 -16.20
C GLY A 169 -23.17 -12.03 -17.59
N GLU A 170 -22.24 -12.14 -18.52
CA GLU A 170 -22.53 -12.60 -19.89
C GLU A 170 -22.93 -14.08 -19.96
N VAL A 171 -22.29 -14.94 -19.14
CA VAL A 171 -22.63 -16.36 -19.03
C VAL A 171 -24.01 -16.58 -18.38
N THR A 172 -24.38 -15.71 -17.44
CA THR A 172 -25.69 -15.80 -16.75
C THR A 172 -26.83 -15.37 -17.68
N SER A 173 -26.62 -14.33 -18.50
CA SER A 173 -27.61 -13.87 -19.49
C SER A 173 -27.87 -14.86 -20.63
N ARG A 174 -26.85 -15.61 -21.07
CA ARG A 174 -27.03 -16.69 -22.06
C ARG A 174 -27.81 -17.89 -21.50
N ASN A 175 -27.68 -18.18 -20.21
CA ASN A 175 -28.40 -19.29 -19.57
C ASN A 175 -29.87 -18.98 -19.27
N PHE A 176 -30.22 -17.71 -19.03
CA PHE A 176 -31.63 -17.30 -18.88
C PHE A 176 -32.39 -17.30 -20.20
N SER A 177 -31.74 -16.92 -21.30
CA SER A 177 -32.34 -16.93 -22.63
C SER A 177 -32.50 -18.36 -23.20
N ALA A 178 -31.60 -19.29 -22.88
CA ALA A 178 -31.73 -20.70 -23.28
C ALA A 178 -32.82 -21.49 -22.52
N LYS A 179 -33.12 -21.11 -21.26
CA LYS A 179 -34.21 -21.75 -20.49
C LYS A 179 -35.60 -21.28 -20.91
N LYS A 180 -35.75 -20.03 -21.35
CA LYS A 180 -37.05 -19.48 -21.78
C LYS A 180 -37.56 -20.14 -23.07
N PHE A 181 -36.66 -20.42 -24.02
CA PHE A 181 -37.01 -21.10 -25.28
C PHE A 181 -37.39 -22.59 -25.15
N LYS A 182 -37.07 -23.24 -24.03
CA LYS A 182 -37.44 -24.65 -23.79
C LYS A 182 -38.77 -24.82 -23.05
N ALA A 183 -39.31 -23.77 -22.42
CA ALA A 183 -40.59 -23.81 -21.72
C ALA A 183 -41.78 -23.64 -22.68
N GLU A 184 -41.66 -22.78 -23.70
CA GLU A 184 -42.76 -22.52 -24.66
C GLU A 184 -42.99 -23.66 -25.68
N ARG A 185 -42.09 -24.65 -25.77
CA ARG A 185 -42.21 -25.74 -26.76
C ARG A 185 -42.84 -27.02 -26.21
N LYS A 186 -43.29 -27.03 -24.95
CA LYS A 186 -43.89 -28.21 -24.31
C LYS A 186 -45.40 -28.09 -23.99
N GLU A 187 -46.03 -26.96 -24.28
CA GLU A 187 -47.49 -26.76 -24.11
C GLU A 187 -48.27 -26.84 -25.43
N SER A 188 -47.66 -27.33 -26.51
CA SER A 188 -48.32 -27.51 -27.81
C SER A 188 -48.08 -28.91 -28.35
N THR A 189 -48.57 -29.93 -27.64
CA THR A 189 -48.87 -31.27 -28.19
C THR A 189 -49.94 -31.93 -27.35
#